data_AF-A0A3D4WNQ4-F1
#
_entry.id   AF-A0A3D4WNQ4-F1
#
_cell.length_a   1.000
_cell.length_b   1.000
_cell.length_c   1.000
_cell.angle_alpha   90.00
_cell.angle_beta   90.00
_cell.angle_gamma   90.00
#
_symmetry.space_group_name_H-M   'P 1'
#
loop_
_entity.id
_entity.type
_entity.pdbx_description
1 polymer ?
#
loop_
_entity_poly.entity_id
_entity_poly.type
_entity_poly.pdbx_seq_one_letter_code
_entity_poly.pdbx_strand_id
1 'polypeptide(L)'
;MCRLWTIAPIYPTDTWLYSDCDPATGTAQVAAHVRSDMKRNMIVALALGALLLGGCSSSNDSNTSAPGAPAAEPVVGAQDKDAAKAPEGVTATTGPVEGRALVYRGDITVRVENVEVSADKVEAIASSLGGHVSSQKRVAGTRDARATITVRVPSKSFDSALDQVAALGKEESRNSNTEDVTEAIVDLDTRIAAQKSSVESVRKMFERATALSDVVLLERELSQRQSELAALEAKKRKLDDLVSLSTITISLAGPNTEIPVENSSP
;
A
#
# COMPACT_ATOMS: atom_id res chain seq x y z
N MET A 1 46.19 -6.14 25.64
CA MET A 1 45.13 -7.15 25.77
C MET A 1 43.80 -6.48 25.41
N CYS A 2 43.37 -6.58 24.15
CA CYS A 2 42.05 -6.14 23.72
C CYS A 2 41.27 -7.36 23.24
N ARG A 3 40.07 -7.54 23.81
CA ARG A 3 39.16 -8.65 23.55
C ARG A 3 38.51 -8.46 22.17
N LEU A 4 38.64 -9.45 21.30
CA LEU A 4 37.86 -9.55 20.06
C LEU A 4 36.39 -9.83 20.41
N TRP A 5 35.49 -9.02 19.87
CA TRP A 5 34.07 -9.37 19.76
C TRP A 5 33.81 -9.75 18.31
N THR A 6 33.42 -11.00 18.07
CA THR A 6 33.15 -11.55 16.74
C THR A 6 31.72 -11.20 16.34
N ILE A 7 31.56 -10.33 15.34
CA ILE A 7 30.32 -10.15 14.60
C ILE A 7 30.46 -10.93 13.29
N ALA A 8 29.65 -11.97 13.10
CA ALA A 8 29.57 -12.71 11.86
C ALA A 8 28.73 -11.93 10.81
N PRO A 9 29.23 -11.69 9.58
CA PRO A 9 28.44 -11.08 8.52
C PRO A 9 27.62 -12.12 7.73
N ILE A 10 26.41 -11.71 7.32
CA ILE A 10 25.31 -12.53 6.76
C ILE A 10 25.22 -12.46 5.21
N TYR A 11 26.18 -11.88 4.49
CA TYR A 11 26.09 -11.83 3.01
C TYR A 11 27.40 -12.15 2.29
N PRO A 12 27.33 -12.85 1.13
CA PRO A 12 28.51 -13.22 0.35
C PRO A 12 28.81 -12.13 -0.68
N THR A 13 29.65 -11.17 -0.31
CA THR A 13 30.41 -10.39 -1.29
C THR A 13 31.82 -10.21 -0.76
N ASP A 14 32.78 -10.84 -1.43
CA ASP A 14 34.22 -10.75 -1.19
C ASP A 14 34.67 -9.29 -1.09
N THR A 15 34.84 -8.82 0.14
CA THR A 15 35.49 -7.53 0.45
C THR A 15 36.45 -7.77 1.59
N TRP A 16 37.73 -7.83 1.26
CA TRP A 16 38.82 -7.91 2.24
C TRP A 16 39.10 -6.51 2.78
N LEU A 17 38.74 -6.23 4.03
CA LEU A 17 39.23 -5.08 4.77
C LEU A 17 40.56 -5.45 5.42
N TYR A 18 41.67 -5.03 4.79
CA TYR A 18 42.97 -5.03 5.46
C TYR A 18 43.10 -3.71 6.23
N SER A 19 43.23 -3.80 7.55
CA SER A 19 43.52 -2.64 8.41
C SER A 19 44.99 -2.67 8.75
N ASP A 20 45.81 -1.94 8.00
CA ASP A 20 47.15 -1.59 8.46
C ASP A 20 47.04 -0.46 9.49
N CYS A 21 47.67 -0.66 10.64
CA CYS A 21 47.66 0.25 11.78
C CYS A 21 49.03 0.94 11.85
N ASP A 22 49.06 2.26 11.63
CA ASP A 22 50.27 3.07 11.80
C ASP A 22 50.45 3.45 13.29
N PRO A 23 51.54 3.04 13.96
CA PRO A 23 51.70 3.22 15.40
C PRO A 23 52.13 4.64 15.84
N ALA A 24 52.28 5.62 14.94
CA ALA A 24 52.87 6.92 15.32
C ALA A 24 51.87 8.05 15.65
N THR A 25 50.61 8.00 15.21
CA THR A 25 49.73 9.19 15.28
C THR A 25 48.28 8.96 15.71
N GLY A 26 47.83 7.72 15.90
CA GLY A 26 46.55 7.44 16.60
C GLY A 26 45.29 8.07 15.98
N THR A 27 45.29 8.39 14.68
CA THR A 27 44.11 8.90 13.96
C THR A 27 43.84 8.05 12.73
N ALA A 28 42.63 7.48 12.63
CA ALA A 28 42.17 6.77 11.45
C ALA A 28 41.71 7.78 10.39
N GLN A 29 42.40 7.86 9.24
CA GLN A 29 41.90 8.57 8.07
C GLN A 29 41.29 7.58 7.08
N VAL A 30 39.99 7.70 6.83
CA VAL A 30 39.28 6.95 5.79
C VAL A 30 39.46 7.71 4.48
N ALA A 31 40.43 7.30 3.66
CA ALA A 31 40.60 7.81 2.31
C ALA A 31 39.66 7.06 1.35
N ALA A 32 38.44 7.58 1.15
CA ALA A 32 37.54 7.08 0.12
C ALA A 32 37.99 7.59 -1.27
N HIS A 33 38.71 6.77 -2.04
CA HIS A 33 38.89 7.00 -3.47
C HIS A 33 37.66 6.46 -4.22
N VAL A 34 36.70 7.34 -4.52
CA VAL A 34 35.60 7.04 -5.43
C VAL A 34 36.12 7.17 -6.87
N ARG A 35 36.42 6.05 -7.52
CA ARG A 35 36.62 6.04 -8.97
C ARG A 35 35.26 6.02 -9.66
N SER A 36 34.96 7.09 -10.40
CA SER A 36 33.86 7.16 -11.34
C SER A 36 34.22 6.40 -12.62
N ASP A 37 33.46 5.37 -12.98
CA ASP A 37 33.44 4.86 -14.34
C ASP A 37 31.99 4.80 -14.82
N MET A 38 31.56 5.92 -15.41
CA MET A 38 30.38 6.04 -16.24
C MET A 38 30.83 5.83 -17.70
N LYS A 39 30.01 5.07 -18.45
CA LYS A 39 29.98 4.98 -19.93
C LYS A 39 31.01 4.03 -20.56
N ARG A 40 30.57 2.78 -20.82
CA ARG A 40 30.81 2.02 -22.06
C ARG A 40 30.16 0.64 -21.93
N ASN A 41 28.98 0.46 -22.52
CA ASN A 41 28.75 -0.65 -23.44
C ASN A 41 27.42 -0.45 -24.17
N MET A 42 27.61 0.11 -25.35
CA MET A 42 26.70 0.16 -26.47
C MET A 42 26.66 -1.24 -27.11
N ILE A 43 25.49 -1.65 -27.61
CA ILE A 43 25.24 -2.69 -28.62
C ILE A 43 25.50 -4.15 -28.21
N VAL A 44 24.45 -4.99 -28.16
CA VAL A 44 24.32 -6.30 -28.83
C VAL A 44 22.92 -6.90 -28.59
N ALA A 45 22.34 -7.48 -29.65
CA ALA A 45 21.13 -8.32 -29.75
C ALA A 45 19.78 -7.57 -29.63
N LEU A 46 19.21 -6.97 -30.69
CA LEU A 46 18.85 -7.49 -32.02
C LEU A 46 17.97 -8.75 -31.99
N ALA A 47 16.69 -8.49 -31.69
CA ALA A 47 15.53 -8.86 -32.49
C ALA A 47 15.47 -10.29 -33.06
N LEU A 48 14.78 -11.18 -32.34
CA LEU A 48 14.12 -12.35 -32.92
C LEU A 48 12.91 -12.75 -32.05
N GLY A 49 11.71 -12.74 -32.65
CA GLY A 49 10.55 -13.46 -32.10
C GLY A 49 9.32 -12.63 -31.77
N ALA A 50 8.69 -12.00 -32.76
CA ALA A 50 7.28 -11.61 -32.68
C ALA A 50 6.54 -12.25 -33.87
N LEU A 51 6.06 -13.48 -33.63
CA LEU A 51 5.15 -14.20 -34.52
C LEU A 51 3.86 -14.49 -33.75
N LEU A 52 2.73 -14.25 -34.43
CA LEU A 52 1.36 -14.67 -34.14
C LEU A 52 0.50 -13.72 -33.27
N LEU A 53 0.00 -12.67 -33.93
CA LEU A 53 -1.38 -12.20 -33.70
C LEU A 53 -2.34 -13.12 -34.47
N GLY A 54 -3.24 -13.78 -33.73
CA GLY A 54 -4.34 -14.58 -34.27
C GLY A 54 -5.24 -15.02 -33.12
N GLY A 55 -6.30 -14.27 -32.86
CA GLY A 55 -7.23 -14.54 -31.77
C GLY A 55 -8.50 -13.72 -31.91
N CYS A 56 -9.35 -14.14 -32.85
CA CYS A 56 -10.71 -13.66 -33.02
C CYS A 56 -11.56 -14.23 -31.87
N SER A 57 -12.29 -13.39 -31.13
CA SER A 57 -13.40 -13.86 -30.28
C SER A 57 -14.67 -13.15 -30.72
N SER A 58 -15.53 -13.94 -31.35
CA SER A 58 -16.92 -13.64 -31.68
C SER A 58 -17.77 -14.59 -30.85
N SER A 59 -18.67 -14.04 -30.04
CA SER A 59 -19.75 -14.74 -29.33
C SER A 59 -20.79 -13.69 -29.04
N ASN A 60 -21.64 -13.34 -30.01
CA ASN A 60 -22.93 -13.99 -30.32
C ASN A 60 -23.93 -13.86 -29.17
N ASP A 61 -24.45 -12.64 -29.01
CA ASP A 61 -25.67 -12.33 -28.29
C ASP A 61 -26.85 -13.08 -28.91
N SER A 62 -27.28 -14.14 -28.25
CA SER A 62 -28.56 -14.79 -28.52
C SER A 62 -29.59 -14.33 -27.50
N ASN A 63 -30.18 -13.16 -27.74
CA ASN A 63 -31.45 -12.75 -27.13
C ASN A 63 -32.58 -13.59 -27.74
N THR A 64 -33.07 -14.57 -26.99
CA THR A 64 -34.30 -15.30 -27.30
C THR A 64 -35.38 -14.94 -26.30
N SER A 65 -36.43 -14.31 -26.83
CA SER A 65 -37.66 -13.92 -26.14
C SER A 65 -38.59 -15.10 -25.88
N ALA A 66 -39.37 -15.03 -24.78
CA ALA A 66 -40.83 -15.23 -24.69
C ALA A 66 -41.24 -15.69 -23.26
N PRO A 67 -42.54 -15.66 -22.89
CA PRO A 67 -43.55 -14.60 -22.97
C PRO A 67 -44.18 -14.32 -21.57
N GLY A 68 -45.07 -13.32 -21.49
CA GLY A 68 -45.52 -12.73 -20.23
C GLY A 68 -46.72 -13.35 -19.49
N ALA A 69 -46.91 -12.78 -18.28
CA ALA A 69 -48.13 -12.54 -17.48
C ALA A 69 -48.90 -13.76 -16.89
N PRO A 70 -49.54 -13.64 -15.69
CA PRO A 70 -50.18 -12.41 -15.17
C PRO A 70 -49.95 -12.06 -13.68
N ALA A 71 -50.52 -10.90 -13.34
CA ALA A 71 -50.49 -10.15 -12.10
C ALA A 71 -51.09 -10.86 -10.87
N ALA A 72 -50.58 -10.49 -9.69
CA ALA A 72 -51.25 -10.63 -8.41
C ALA A 72 -51.07 -9.34 -7.60
N GLU A 73 -52.19 -8.76 -7.19
CA GLU A 73 -52.30 -7.54 -6.36
C GLU A 73 -51.82 -7.79 -4.93
N PRO A 74 -51.33 -6.77 -4.21
CA PRO A 74 -51.47 -6.73 -2.76
C PRO A 74 -52.52 -5.70 -2.34
N VAL A 75 -53.47 -6.22 -1.58
CA VAL A 75 -54.53 -5.57 -0.85
C VAL A 75 -54.04 -4.41 0.03
N VAL A 76 -54.82 -3.33 -0.01
CA VAL A 76 -54.80 -2.20 0.91
C VAL A 76 -55.28 -2.62 2.31
N GLY A 77 -54.46 -2.31 3.32
CA GLY A 77 -54.84 -2.33 4.73
C GLY A 77 -54.36 -1.05 5.39
N ALA A 78 -55.30 -0.17 5.72
CA ALA A 78 -55.07 1.16 6.25
C ALA A 78 -54.74 1.14 7.75
N GLN A 79 -53.77 2.00 8.11
CA GLN A 79 -53.65 2.87 9.28
C GLN A 79 -54.16 2.34 10.64
N ASP A 80 -53.21 2.25 11.58
CA ASP A 80 -53.47 2.83 12.89
C ASP A 80 -52.33 3.77 13.31
N LYS A 81 -52.75 4.90 13.86
CA LYS A 81 -51.91 6.01 14.29
C LYS A 81 -51.53 5.76 15.75
N ASP A 82 -50.25 5.77 16.05
CA ASP A 82 -49.83 6.30 17.34
C ASP A 82 -48.49 7.02 17.24
N ALA A 83 -48.54 8.26 17.70
CA ALA A 83 -47.46 9.21 17.67
C ALA A 83 -46.52 8.94 18.86
N ALA A 84 -45.28 8.56 18.56
CA ALA A 84 -44.21 8.53 19.54
C ALA A 84 -42.99 9.28 18.98
N LYS A 85 -43.02 10.60 19.20
CA LYS A 85 -41.90 11.45 19.62
C LYS A 85 -40.51 11.05 19.08
N ALA A 86 -40.15 11.63 17.94
CA ALA A 86 -38.76 11.71 17.50
C ALA A 86 -37.95 12.55 18.51
N PRO A 87 -36.84 12.05 19.06
CA PRO A 87 -35.85 12.94 19.63
C PRO A 87 -35.06 13.57 18.49
N GLU A 88 -35.26 14.88 18.30
CA GLU A 88 -34.27 15.74 17.67
C GLU A 88 -32.94 15.62 18.44
N GLY A 89 -31.84 15.58 17.68
CA GLY A 89 -30.50 15.71 18.24
C GLY A 89 -29.59 14.50 18.02
N VAL A 90 -29.44 14.02 16.79
CA VAL A 90 -28.16 13.41 16.41
C VAL A 90 -27.19 14.56 16.18
N THR A 91 -26.60 15.04 17.27
CA THR A 91 -25.28 15.66 17.22
C THR A 91 -24.38 14.62 16.57
N ALA A 92 -23.95 14.89 15.33
CA ALA A 92 -22.88 14.13 14.69
C ALA A 92 -21.61 14.37 15.52
N THR A 93 -21.45 13.58 16.58
CA THR A 93 -20.19 13.46 17.29
C THR A 93 -19.24 12.79 16.33
N THR A 94 -18.42 13.59 15.66
CA THR A 94 -17.22 13.17 14.94
C THR A 94 -16.19 12.69 15.97
N GLY A 95 -16.52 11.62 16.67
CA GLY A 95 -15.60 10.84 17.49
C GLY A 95 -15.07 9.66 16.69
N PRO A 96 -13.93 9.08 17.08
CA PRO A 96 -13.44 7.84 16.47
C PRO A 96 -14.56 6.81 16.54
N VAL A 97 -14.95 6.26 15.40
CA VAL A 97 -15.96 5.20 15.42
C VAL A 97 -15.27 3.93 15.86
N GLU A 98 -15.22 3.76 17.19
CA GLU A 98 -14.60 2.63 17.84
C GLU A 98 -15.24 1.33 17.33
N GLY A 99 -14.40 0.41 16.86
CA GLY A 99 -14.83 -0.89 16.32
C GLY A 99 -14.91 -0.98 14.80
N ARG A 100 -14.73 0.12 14.04
CA ARG A 100 -14.66 0.07 12.57
C ARG A 100 -13.22 0.09 12.07
N ALA A 101 -12.95 -0.72 11.06
CA ALA A 101 -11.68 -0.72 10.35
C ALA A 101 -11.76 0.27 9.17
N LEU A 102 -11.22 1.47 9.37
CA LEU A 102 -11.26 2.55 8.39
C LEU A 102 -9.88 2.79 7.78
N VAL A 103 -9.82 2.87 6.45
CA VAL A 103 -8.63 3.25 5.69
C VAL A 103 -8.77 4.70 5.24
N TYR A 104 -7.83 5.54 5.62
CA TYR A 104 -7.78 6.94 5.17
C TYR A 104 -6.71 7.13 4.09
N ARG A 105 -7.11 7.79 3.01
CA ARG A 105 -6.23 8.19 1.91
C ARG A 105 -6.45 9.66 1.60
N GLY A 106 -5.37 10.41 1.50
CA GLY A 106 -5.41 11.83 1.16
C GLY A 106 -4.47 12.14 0.02
N ASP A 107 -4.87 13.06 -0.84
CA ASP A 107 -4.03 13.67 -1.85
C ASP A 107 -4.14 15.19 -1.69
N ILE A 108 -3.01 15.88 -1.56
CA ILE A 108 -2.99 17.34 -1.39
C ILE A 108 -1.95 17.95 -2.31
N THR A 109 -2.33 19.04 -2.97
CA THR A 109 -1.44 19.86 -3.79
C THR A 109 -1.26 21.21 -3.14
N VAL A 110 -0.02 21.58 -2.86
CA VAL A 110 0.34 22.84 -2.18
C VAL A 110 1.36 23.59 -3.02
N ARG A 111 1.04 24.85 -3.33
CA ARG A 111 1.99 25.79 -3.92
C ARG A 111 2.84 26.41 -2.82
N VAL A 112 4.15 26.29 -2.96
CA VAL A 112 5.14 26.73 -1.97
C VAL A 112 6.20 27.60 -2.62
N GLU A 113 6.80 28.50 -1.84
CA GLU A 113 7.86 29.39 -2.33
C GLU A 113 9.15 28.62 -2.64
N ASN A 114 9.52 27.68 -1.76
CA ASN A 114 10.69 26.83 -1.93
C ASN A 114 10.31 25.36 -1.72
N VAL A 115 10.39 24.58 -2.80
CA VAL A 115 10.00 23.17 -2.81
C VAL A 115 10.91 22.31 -1.94
N GLU A 116 12.23 22.52 -1.96
CA GLU A 116 13.17 21.71 -1.18
C GLU A 116 12.98 21.93 0.32
N VAL A 117 12.90 23.19 0.76
CA VAL A 117 12.65 23.52 2.17
C VAL A 117 11.30 22.99 2.64
N SER A 118 10.29 23.04 1.77
CA SER A 118 8.96 22.53 2.10
C SER A 118 8.92 21.00 2.14
N ALA A 119 9.66 20.33 1.26
CA ALA A 119 9.80 18.88 1.29
C ALA A 119 10.43 18.38 2.60
N ASP A 120 11.47 19.07 3.09
CA ASP A 120 12.10 18.74 4.37
C ASP A 120 11.14 19.00 5.55
N LYS A 121 10.32 20.06 5.49
CA LYS A 121 9.26 20.30 6.48
C LYS A 121 8.18 19.22 6.47
N VAL A 122 7.77 18.74 5.30
CA VAL A 122 6.81 17.63 5.18
C VAL A 122 7.34 16.38 5.88
N GLU A 123 8.61 16.05 5.68
CA GLU A 123 9.26 14.93 6.37
C GLU A 123 9.27 15.13 7.89
N ALA A 124 9.64 16.33 8.35
CA ALA A 124 9.62 16.66 9.78
C ALA A 124 8.21 16.57 10.40
N ILE A 125 7.17 17.06 9.69
CA ILE A 125 5.76 16.96 10.12
C ILE A 125 5.38 15.48 10.25
N ALA A 126 5.66 14.67 9.23
CA ALA A 126 5.33 13.24 9.24
C ALA A 126 6.00 12.54 10.44
N SER A 127 7.30 12.77 10.67
CA SER A 127 8.01 12.21 11.82
C SER A 127 7.47 12.69 13.16
N SER A 128 7.11 13.98 13.28
CA SER A 128 6.56 14.54 14.52
C SER A 128 5.21 13.92 14.92
N LEU A 129 4.43 13.48 13.93
CA LEU A 129 3.14 12.83 14.11
C LEU A 129 3.23 11.30 14.26
N GLY A 130 4.45 10.75 14.38
CA GLY A 130 4.70 9.32 14.51
C GLY A 130 4.63 8.55 13.19
N GLY A 131 4.69 9.26 12.06
CA GLY A 131 4.74 8.70 10.71
C GLY A 131 6.14 8.67 10.10
N HIS A 132 6.20 8.28 8.84
CA HIS A 132 7.43 8.23 8.05
C HIS A 132 7.17 8.50 6.56
N VAL A 133 8.22 8.87 5.84
CA VAL A 133 8.17 9.00 4.38
C VAL A 133 8.28 7.61 3.75
N SER A 134 7.31 7.25 2.92
CA SER A 134 7.31 5.98 2.18
C SER A 134 7.99 6.11 0.83
N SER A 135 7.76 7.23 0.13
CA SER A 135 8.48 7.54 -1.11
C SER A 135 8.58 9.05 -1.29
N GLN A 136 9.62 9.48 -1.99
CA GLN A 136 9.77 10.88 -2.38
C GLN A 136 10.43 10.99 -3.74
N LYS A 137 9.97 11.96 -4.53
CA LYS A 137 10.58 12.36 -5.79
C LYS A 137 10.61 13.88 -5.84
N ARG A 138 11.80 14.43 -5.97
CA ARG A 138 12.02 15.88 -6.07
C ARG A 138 12.57 16.22 -7.45
N VAL A 139 12.09 17.30 -8.03
CA VAL A 139 12.58 17.87 -9.28
C VAL A 139 12.94 19.31 -8.98
N ALA A 140 14.23 19.60 -9.09
CA ALA A 140 14.76 20.95 -8.95
C ALA A 140 14.73 21.67 -10.30
N GLY A 141 14.39 22.96 -10.29
CA GLY A 141 14.41 23.80 -11.47
C GLY A 141 13.80 25.18 -11.19
N THR A 142 14.23 26.20 -11.91
CA THR A 142 13.78 27.59 -11.65
C THR A 142 12.33 27.83 -12.06
N ARG A 143 11.82 27.06 -13.03
CA ARG A 143 10.45 27.21 -13.59
C ARG A 143 9.55 26.00 -13.39
N ASP A 144 10.10 24.88 -12.95
CA ASP A 144 9.43 23.58 -12.86
C ASP A 144 9.74 22.83 -11.56
N ALA A 145 10.19 23.55 -10.52
CA ALA A 145 10.40 22.97 -9.20
C ALA A 145 9.11 22.30 -8.70
N ARG A 146 9.21 21.01 -8.36
CA ARG A 146 8.11 20.22 -7.82
C ARG A 146 8.61 19.03 -7.01
N ALA A 147 7.82 18.60 -6.04
CA ALA A 147 8.08 17.37 -5.31
C ALA A 147 6.79 16.56 -5.14
N THR A 148 6.89 15.24 -5.22
CA THR A 148 5.82 14.32 -4.86
C THR A 148 6.33 13.46 -3.72
N ILE A 149 5.66 13.52 -2.58
CA ILE A 149 6.06 12.86 -1.34
C ILE A 149 4.88 12.04 -0.85
N THR A 150 5.07 10.75 -0.67
CA THR A 150 4.08 9.89 -0.03
C THR A 150 4.51 9.63 1.40
N VAL A 151 3.66 10.02 2.35
CA VAL A 151 3.88 9.80 3.79
C VAL A 151 2.88 8.79 4.33
N ARG A 152 3.33 7.99 5.31
CA ARG A 152 2.51 7.06 6.08
C ARG A 152 2.44 7.59 7.50
N VAL A 153 1.25 7.95 7.96
CA VAL A 153 1.04 8.53 9.30
C VAL A 153 0.00 7.71 10.06
N PRO A 154 0.06 7.62 11.40
CA PRO A 154 -1.00 6.99 12.18
C PRO A 154 -2.38 7.56 11.83
N SER A 155 -3.39 6.72 11.72
CA SER A 155 -4.71 7.15 11.23
C SER A 155 -5.38 8.23 12.08
N LYS A 156 -5.06 8.28 13.38
CA LYS A 156 -5.52 9.35 14.28
C LYS A 156 -4.90 10.71 13.99
N SER A 157 -3.75 10.73 13.31
CA SER A 157 -2.99 11.95 12.96
C SER A 157 -3.25 12.40 11.52
N PHE A 158 -4.12 11.72 10.77
CA PHE A 158 -4.36 11.99 9.35
C PHE A 158 -4.80 13.42 9.08
N ASP A 159 -5.84 13.90 9.77
CA ASP A 159 -6.36 15.25 9.57
C ASP A 159 -5.34 16.31 9.98
N SER A 160 -4.65 16.10 11.10
CA SER A 160 -3.60 17.01 11.57
C SER A 160 -2.42 17.08 10.59
N ALA A 161 -2.04 15.97 9.97
CA ALA A 161 -0.98 15.95 8.97
C ALA A 161 -1.37 16.75 7.73
N LEU A 162 -2.60 16.59 7.23
CA LEU A 162 -3.09 17.35 6.08
C LEU A 162 -3.13 18.86 6.37
N ASP A 163 -3.63 19.26 7.54
CA ASP A 163 -3.74 20.67 7.90
C ASP A 163 -2.37 21.33 8.08
N GLN A 164 -1.40 20.62 8.70
CA GLN A 164 -0.02 21.11 8.82
C GLN A 164 0.67 21.25 7.46
N VAL A 165 0.41 20.32 6.54
CA VAL A 165 0.96 20.39 5.17
C VAL A 165 0.32 21.52 4.37
N ALA A 166 -1.00 21.72 4.49
CA ALA A 166 -1.71 22.84 3.87
C ALA A 166 -1.14 24.19 4.33
N ALA A 167 -0.78 24.31 5.61
CA ALA A 167 -0.20 25.51 6.19
C ALA A 167 1.21 25.86 5.70
N LEU A 168 1.90 24.96 4.96
CA LEU A 168 3.22 25.23 4.38
C LEU A 168 3.18 26.22 3.22
N GLY A 169 2.02 26.43 2.60
CA GLY A 169 1.86 27.27 1.43
C GLY A 169 0.40 27.55 1.10
N LYS A 170 0.11 27.70 -0.19
CA LYS A 170 -1.26 27.86 -0.69
C LYS A 170 -1.78 26.49 -1.15
N GLU A 171 -2.78 25.96 -0.45
CA GLU A 171 -3.51 24.78 -0.88
C GLU A 171 -4.19 25.06 -2.23
N GLU A 172 -3.96 24.19 -3.21
CA GLU A 172 -4.59 24.27 -4.53
C GLU A 172 -5.67 23.22 -4.71
N SER A 173 -5.42 22.02 -4.21
CA SER A 173 -6.38 20.94 -4.19
C SER A 173 -6.16 20.04 -2.99
N ARG A 174 -7.26 19.52 -2.44
CA ARG A 174 -7.26 18.52 -1.38
C ARG A 174 -8.38 17.54 -1.68
N ASN A 175 -8.02 16.26 -1.68
CA ASN A 175 -8.94 15.16 -1.78
C ASN A 175 -8.68 14.21 -0.60
N SER A 176 -9.74 13.77 0.05
CA SER A 176 -9.65 12.83 1.16
C SER A 176 -10.73 11.78 1.00
N ASN A 177 -10.33 10.51 1.01
CA ASN A 177 -11.21 9.37 0.92
C ASN A 177 -11.07 8.51 2.18
N THR A 178 -12.21 8.07 2.71
CA THR A 178 -12.28 7.09 3.81
C THR A 178 -13.02 5.87 3.31
N GLU A 179 -12.43 4.70 3.50
CA GLU A 179 -13.01 3.41 3.10
C GLU A 179 -13.22 2.55 4.34
N ASP A 180 -14.44 2.02 4.51
CA ASP A 180 -14.75 1.06 5.58
C ASP A 180 -14.46 -0.36 5.08
N VAL A 181 -13.43 -0.99 5.64
CA VAL A 181 -12.97 -2.33 5.26
C VAL A 181 -13.32 -3.37 6.32
N THR A 182 -14.21 -3.04 7.25
CA THR A 182 -14.59 -3.94 8.37
C THR A 182 -15.09 -5.29 7.86
N GLU A 183 -15.99 -5.29 6.88
CA GLU A 183 -16.52 -6.52 6.27
C GLU A 183 -15.42 -7.34 5.59
N ALA A 184 -14.50 -6.69 4.88
CA ALA A 184 -13.40 -7.35 4.19
C ALA A 184 -12.43 -8.05 5.17
N ILE A 185 -12.15 -7.45 6.32
CA ILE A 185 -11.32 -8.07 7.36
C ILE A 185 -12.02 -9.31 7.95
N VAL A 186 -13.32 -9.20 8.25
CA VAL A 186 -14.11 -10.32 8.79
C VAL A 186 -14.20 -11.48 7.80
N ASP A 187 -14.38 -11.21 6.50
CA ASP A 187 -14.32 -12.25 5.45
C ASP A 187 -12.96 -12.93 5.43
N LEU A 188 -11.87 -12.15 5.39
CA LEU A 188 -10.52 -12.70 5.38
C LEU A 188 -10.25 -13.56 6.60
N ASP A 189 -10.69 -13.16 7.79
CA ASP A 189 -10.52 -13.95 9.01
C ASP A 189 -11.28 -15.27 8.96
N THR A 190 -12.51 -15.27 8.44
CA THR A 190 -13.31 -16.49 8.27
C THR A 190 -12.62 -17.45 7.29
N ARG A 191 -12.10 -16.92 6.18
CA ARG A 191 -11.40 -17.71 5.15
C ARG A 191 -10.05 -18.24 5.66
N ILE A 192 -9.30 -17.44 6.40
CA ILE A 192 -8.05 -17.87 7.05
C ILE A 192 -8.34 -19.01 8.04
N ALA A 193 -9.39 -18.89 8.85
CA ALA A 193 -9.78 -19.94 9.80
C ALA A 193 -10.14 -21.25 9.08
N ALA A 194 -10.95 -21.17 8.03
CA ALA A 194 -11.30 -22.33 7.20
C ALA A 194 -10.06 -22.99 6.57
N GLN A 195 -9.15 -22.17 6.00
CA GLN A 195 -7.94 -22.67 5.37
C GLN A 195 -6.98 -23.32 6.39
N LYS A 196 -6.85 -22.75 7.59
CA LYS A 196 -6.09 -23.36 8.70
C LYS A 196 -6.64 -24.73 9.08
N SER A 197 -7.97 -24.84 9.23
CA SER A 197 -8.61 -26.13 9.51
C SER A 197 -8.36 -27.15 8.39
N SER A 198 -8.31 -26.69 7.14
CA SER A 198 -8.06 -27.57 6.00
C SER A 198 -6.61 -28.04 5.95
N VAL A 199 -5.64 -27.17 6.21
CA VAL A 199 -4.21 -27.54 6.33
C VAL A 199 -4.04 -28.60 7.41
N GLU A 200 -4.67 -28.40 8.58
CA GLU A 200 -4.61 -29.35 9.69
C GLU A 200 -5.22 -30.71 9.34
N SER A 201 -6.34 -30.72 8.61
CA SER A 201 -6.98 -31.96 8.16
C SER A 201 -6.08 -32.75 7.20
N VAL A 202 -5.44 -32.07 6.25
CA VAL A 202 -4.49 -32.71 5.31
C VAL A 202 -3.25 -33.20 6.05
N ARG A 203 -2.73 -32.43 7.01
CA ARG A 203 -1.61 -32.86 7.86
C ARG A 203 -1.94 -34.14 8.63
N LYS A 204 -3.13 -34.26 9.22
CA LYS A 204 -3.58 -35.49 9.91
C LYS A 204 -3.75 -36.68 8.96
N MET A 205 -4.08 -36.45 7.69
CA MET A 205 -4.11 -37.51 6.68
C MET A 205 -2.69 -37.92 6.29
N PHE A 206 -1.78 -36.96 6.15
CA PHE A 206 -0.36 -37.19 5.85
C PHE A 206 0.32 -38.05 6.95
N GLU A 207 0.05 -37.77 8.22
CA GLU A 207 0.60 -38.54 9.36
C GLU A 207 0.15 -40.02 9.38
N ARG A 208 -0.94 -40.36 8.69
CA ARG A 208 -1.49 -41.73 8.61
C ARG A 208 -1.18 -42.42 7.28
N ALA A 209 -0.58 -41.72 6.32
CA ALA A 209 -0.32 -42.26 5.00
C ALA A 209 0.86 -43.24 5.04
N THR A 210 0.66 -44.45 4.49
CA THR A 210 1.69 -45.50 4.44
C THR A 210 2.13 -45.82 3.01
N ALA A 211 1.28 -45.55 2.01
CA ALA A 211 1.61 -45.71 0.60
C ALA A 211 2.36 -44.48 0.07
N LEU A 212 3.46 -44.69 -0.65
CA LEU A 212 4.27 -43.62 -1.23
C LEU A 212 3.48 -42.71 -2.17
N SER A 213 2.53 -43.27 -2.94
CA SER A 213 1.65 -42.49 -3.80
C SER A 213 0.81 -41.49 -3.00
N ASP A 214 0.28 -41.91 -1.86
CA ASP A 214 -0.59 -41.09 -1.01
C ASP A 214 0.23 -39.98 -0.35
N VAL A 215 1.46 -40.29 0.07
CA VAL A 215 2.40 -39.30 0.62
C VAL A 215 2.67 -38.19 -0.40
N VAL A 216 3.00 -38.53 -1.64
CA VAL A 216 3.27 -37.55 -2.70
C VAL A 216 2.03 -36.70 -3.03
N LEU A 217 0.84 -37.33 -3.08
CA LEU A 217 -0.41 -36.60 -3.32
C LEU A 217 -0.72 -35.63 -2.16
N LEU A 218 -0.61 -36.09 -0.92
CA LEU A 218 -0.87 -35.28 0.27
C LEU A 218 0.17 -34.17 0.46
N GLU A 219 1.43 -34.37 0.07
CA GLU A 219 2.46 -33.33 0.08
C GLU A 219 2.10 -32.20 -0.89
N ARG A 220 1.69 -32.53 -2.11
CA ARG A 220 1.26 -31.55 -3.11
C ARG A 220 0.05 -30.75 -2.61
N GLU A 221 -0.93 -31.45 -2.06
CA GLU A 221 -2.13 -30.83 -1.50
C GLU A 221 -1.81 -29.92 -0.31
N LEU A 222 -0.94 -30.38 0.59
CA LEU A 222 -0.51 -29.60 1.75
C LEU A 222 0.23 -28.31 1.32
N SER A 223 1.14 -28.43 0.36
CA SER A 223 1.89 -27.30 -0.20
C SER A 223 0.96 -26.27 -0.83
N GLN A 224 -0.02 -26.72 -1.62
CA GLN A 224 -1.02 -25.83 -2.20
C GLN A 224 -1.81 -25.09 -1.12
N ARG A 225 -2.32 -25.80 -0.11
CA ARG A 225 -3.14 -25.19 0.94
C ARG A 225 -2.36 -24.20 1.81
N GLN A 226 -1.09 -24.50 2.09
CA GLN A 226 -0.20 -23.58 2.80
C GLN A 226 0.06 -22.30 1.99
N SER A 227 0.27 -22.42 0.68
CA SER A 227 0.43 -21.27 -0.21
C SER A 227 -0.81 -20.36 -0.23
N GLU A 228 -2.00 -20.98 -0.35
CA GLU A 228 -3.28 -20.26 -0.28
C GLU A 228 -3.49 -19.56 1.07
N LEU A 229 -3.15 -20.22 2.18
CA LEU A 229 -3.21 -19.63 3.52
C LEU A 229 -2.28 -18.41 3.62
N ALA A 230 -1.04 -18.55 3.19
CA ALA A 230 -0.05 -17.48 3.22
C ALA A 230 -0.51 -16.27 2.38
N ALA A 231 -1.16 -16.51 1.24
CA ALA A 231 -1.72 -15.45 0.41
C ALA A 231 -2.87 -14.70 1.11
N LEU A 232 -3.76 -15.40 1.82
CA LEU A 232 -4.83 -14.76 2.60
C LEU A 232 -4.26 -13.94 3.77
N GLU A 233 -3.31 -14.49 4.51
CA GLU A 233 -2.65 -13.79 5.62
C GLU A 233 -1.86 -12.57 5.14
N ALA A 234 -1.24 -12.63 3.97
CA ALA A 234 -0.59 -11.46 3.35
C ALA A 234 -1.60 -10.36 3.00
N LYS A 235 -2.77 -10.72 2.44
CA LYS A 235 -3.84 -9.76 2.14
C LYS A 235 -4.36 -9.10 3.40
N LYS A 236 -4.61 -9.87 4.47
CA LYS A 236 -5.05 -9.33 5.75
C LYS A 236 -4.04 -8.35 6.33
N ARG A 237 -2.75 -8.74 6.42
CA ARG A 237 -1.69 -7.85 6.91
C ARG A 237 -1.61 -6.53 6.16
N LYS A 238 -1.86 -6.54 4.84
CA LYS A 238 -1.91 -5.31 4.04
C LYS A 238 -3.09 -4.41 4.44
N LEU A 239 -4.28 -4.96 4.68
CA LEU A 239 -5.41 -4.15 5.15
C LEU A 239 -5.18 -3.62 6.57
N ASP A 240 -4.65 -4.45 7.47
CA ASP A 240 -4.33 -4.02 8.84
C ASP A 240 -3.32 -2.85 8.85
N ASP A 241 -2.32 -2.87 7.96
CA ASP A 241 -1.38 -1.77 7.75
C ASP A 241 -2.06 -0.50 7.20
N LEU A 242 -3.03 -0.64 6.29
CA LEU A 242 -3.80 0.49 5.75
C LEU A 242 -4.77 1.09 6.78
N VAL A 243 -5.26 0.29 7.72
CA VAL A 243 -6.12 0.76 8.82
C VAL A 243 -5.30 1.46 9.90
N SER A 244 -4.12 0.93 10.20
CA SER A 244 -3.23 1.47 11.24
C SER A 244 -2.53 2.76 10.79
N LEU A 245 -2.10 2.78 9.52
CA LEU A 245 -1.38 3.89 8.90
C LEU A 245 -2.18 4.38 7.69
N SER A 246 -2.46 5.67 7.70
CA SER A 246 -3.06 6.39 6.58
C SER A 246 -1.99 6.79 5.57
N THR A 247 -2.39 6.85 4.29
CA THR A 247 -1.51 7.30 3.20
C THR A 247 -1.88 8.71 2.79
N ILE A 248 -0.89 9.60 2.76
CA ILE A 248 -1.06 10.95 2.20
C ILE A 248 -0.06 11.13 1.06
N THR A 249 -0.55 11.45 -0.13
CA THR A 249 0.26 11.89 -1.26
C THR A 249 0.29 13.41 -1.29
N ILE A 250 1.48 13.98 -1.22
CA ILE A 250 1.70 15.41 -1.15
C ILE A 250 2.42 15.84 -2.42
N SER A 251 1.78 16.70 -3.20
CA SER A 251 2.34 17.32 -4.38
C SER A 251 2.68 18.77 -4.07
N LEU A 252 3.98 19.08 -4.05
CA LEU A 252 4.49 20.44 -3.88
C LEU A 252 4.84 21.02 -5.25
N ALA A 253 4.40 22.25 -5.50
CA ALA A 253 4.75 22.99 -6.71
C ALA A 253 5.38 24.34 -6.35
N GLY A 254 6.45 24.70 -7.05
CA GLY A 254 7.07 26.02 -6.95
C GLY A 254 6.13 27.14 -7.47
N PRO A 255 6.43 28.41 -7.19
CA PRO A 255 5.52 29.52 -7.47
C PRO A 255 5.21 29.70 -8.95
N ASN A 256 6.18 29.37 -9.82
CA ASN A 256 6.12 29.53 -11.27
C ASN A 256 5.84 28.22 -12.03
N THR A 257 5.61 27.12 -11.31
CA THR A 257 5.36 25.82 -11.94
C THR A 257 3.91 25.76 -12.41
N GLU A 258 3.71 25.49 -13.70
CA GLU A 258 2.39 25.20 -14.24
C GLU A 258 1.98 23.80 -13.79
N ILE A 259 0.94 23.72 -12.95
CA ILE A 259 0.35 22.44 -12.59
C ILE A 259 -0.54 22.03 -13.77
N PRO A 260 -0.32 20.86 -14.39
CA PRO A 260 -1.21 20.39 -15.44
C PRO A 260 -2.62 20.32 -14.88
N VAL A 261 -3.51 21.18 -15.36
CA VAL A 261 -4.94 21.00 -15.16
C VAL A 261 -5.32 19.74 -15.92
N GLU A 262 -5.64 18.67 -15.19
CA GLU A 262 -6.21 17.47 -15.77
C GLU A 262 -7.55 17.86 -16.36
N ASN A 263 -7.54 18.22 -17.65
CA ASN A 263 -8.74 18.49 -18.41
C ASN A 263 -9.51 17.17 -18.45
N SER A 264 -10.49 17.05 -17.57
CA SER A 264 -11.51 16.01 -17.60
C SER A 264 -12.23 16.10 -18.95
N SER A 265 -11.75 15.35 -19.94
CA SER A 265 -12.48 15.17 -21.19
C SER A 265 -13.80 14.44 -20.89
N PRO A 266 -14.93 14.89 -21.47
CA PRO A 266 -16.26 14.36 -21.20
C PRO A 266 -16.46 12.93 -21.70
#